data_AF-A0ABD7SRD7-F1
#
_entry.id   AF-A0ABD7SRD7-F1
#
_cell.length_a   1.000
_cell.length_b   1.000
_cell.length_c   1.000
_cell.angle_alpha   90.00
_cell.angle_beta   90.00
_cell.angle_gamma   90.00
#
_symmetry.space_group_name_H-M   'P 1'
#
loop_
_entity.id
_entity.type
_entity.pdbx_description
1 polymer ?
#
loop_
_entity_poly.entity_id
_entity_poly.type
_entity_poly.pdbx_seq_one_letter_code
_entity_poly.pdbx_strand_id
1 'polypeptide(L)' 'MNGWGEYASSKEHKRYIDIYKYQSRKRRCPCGCGQVATHAGMANGLCLTIGCELHIRRWVRDGYKP' A
#
# COMPACT_ATOMS: atom_id res chain seq x y z
N MET A 1 6.85 8.40 -22.92
CA MET A 1 6.91 8.83 -21.51
C MET A 1 5.88 8.02 -20.76
N ASN A 2 6.30 7.19 -19.80
CA ASN A 2 5.47 6.07 -19.34
C ASN A 2 4.59 6.42 -18.12
N GLY A 3 4.43 7.71 -17.79
CA GLY A 3 3.55 8.21 -16.72
C GLY A 3 3.84 7.68 -15.31
N TRP A 4 4.97 6.99 -15.12
CA TRP A 4 5.30 6.30 -13.88
C TRP A 4 5.67 7.30 -12.79
N GLY A 5 5.04 7.20 -11.63
CA GLY A 5 5.31 8.07 -10.47
C GLY A 5 4.63 9.44 -10.53
N GLU A 6 3.89 9.77 -11.59
CA GLU A 6 3.19 11.06 -11.70
C GLU A 6 1.81 11.04 -11.02
N TYR A 7 1.03 9.98 -11.23
CA TYR A 7 -0.26 9.75 -10.59
C TYR A 7 -0.48 8.26 -10.38
N ALA A 8 -1.33 7.89 -9.41
CA ALA A 8 -1.65 6.50 -9.16
C ALA A 8 -3.12 6.31 -8.84
N SER A 9 -3.69 5.26 -9.43
CA SER A 9 -5.07 4.86 -9.23
C SER A 9 -5.09 3.35 -8.97
N SER A 10 -5.70 2.95 -7.85
CA SER A 10 -5.88 1.54 -7.48
C SER A 10 -6.85 0.79 -8.40
N LYS A 11 -7.62 1.53 -9.21
CA LYS A 11 -8.56 1.02 -10.21
C LYS A 11 -7.90 0.83 -11.58
N GLU A 12 -7.06 1.78 -11.99
CA GLU A 12 -6.50 1.83 -13.35
C GLU A 12 -5.12 1.15 -13.44
N HIS A 13 -4.35 1.15 -12.34
CA HIS A 13 -2.99 0.64 -12.33
C HIS A 13 -2.88 -0.66 -11.53
N LYS A 14 -1.95 -1.51 -11.96
CA LYS A 14 -1.64 -2.75 -11.25
C LYS A 14 -1.16 -2.44 -9.84
N ARG A 15 -1.85 -3.00 -8.85
CA ARG A 15 -1.48 -2.94 -7.44
C ARG A 15 -0.34 -3.91 -7.15
N TYR A 16 0.60 -3.51 -6.31
CA TYR A 16 1.67 -4.36 -5.83
C TYR A 16 2.07 -4.00 -4.40
N ILE A 17 2.80 -4.90 -3.76
CA ILE A 17 3.30 -4.74 -2.39
C ILE A 17 4.77 -4.36 -2.43
N ASP A 18 5.18 -3.46 -1.53
CA ASP A 18 6.58 -3.10 -1.29
C ASP A 18 6.83 -2.94 0.22
N ILE A 19 8.10 -2.87 0.63
CA ILE A 19 8.48 -2.56 2.01
C ILE A 19 8.24 -1.08 2.31
N TYR A 20 7.63 -0.79 3.45
CA TYR A 20 7.42 0.59 3.89
C TYR A 20 8.74 1.20 4.38
N LYS A 21 9.30 2.11 3.58
CA LYS A 21 10.63 2.70 3.77
C LYS A 21 10.74 3.64 4.98
N TYR A 22 9.64 4.26 5.42
CA TYR A 22 9.64 5.25 6.49
C TYR A 22 9.30 4.66 7.85
N GLN A 23 10.06 3.65 8.28
CA GLN A 23 9.85 2.97 9.58
C GLN A 23 9.99 3.91 10.79
N SER A 24 10.71 5.03 10.65
CA SER A 24 10.81 6.07 11.68
C SER A 24 9.45 6.72 12.00
N ARG A 25 8.53 6.74 11.04
CA ARG A 25 7.15 7.22 11.21
C ARG A 25 6.23 6.03 11.45
N LYS A 26 6.22 5.53 12.69
CA LYS A 26 5.44 4.37 13.13
C LYS A 26 3.93 4.63 13.04
N ARG A 27 3.34 4.35 11.89
CA ARG A 27 1.89 4.32 11.70
C ARG A 27 1.38 2.93 12.08
N ARG A 28 0.27 2.84 12.81
CA ARG A 28 -0.35 1.55 13.14
C ARG A 28 -1.08 0.98 11.92
N CYS A 29 -1.17 -0.35 11.82
CA CYS A 29 -1.95 -1.01 10.78
C CYS A 29 -3.43 -0.63 10.91
N PRO A 30 -4.10 -0.21 9.82
CA PRO A 30 -5.55 0.04 9.84
C PRO A 30 -6.38 -1.25 9.96
N CYS A 31 -5.75 -2.42 9.78
CA CYS A 31 -6.40 -3.72 9.87
C CYS A 31 -6.79 -4.18 11.29
N GLY A 32 -6.44 -3.41 12.32
CA GLY A 32 -6.78 -3.75 13.71
C GLY A 32 -5.81 -4.71 14.42
N CYS A 33 -4.74 -5.19 13.76
CA CYS A 33 -3.79 -6.12 14.39
C CYS A 33 -2.89 -5.50 15.49
N GLY A 34 -2.99 -4.19 15.72
CA GLY A 34 -2.18 -3.46 16.71
C GLY A 34 -0.71 -3.26 16.33
N GLN A 35 -0.22 -3.91 15.28
CA GLN A 35 1.17 -3.80 14.83
C GLN A 35 1.43 -2.51 14.05
N VAL A 36 2.71 -2.12 13.96
CA VAL A 36 3.17 -1.04 13.08
C VAL A 36 3.08 -1.48 11.63
N ALA A 37 2.73 -0.56 10.73
CA ALA A 37 2.73 -0.80 9.30
C ALA A 37 4.17 -1.03 8.79
N THR A 38 4.40 -2.19 8.18
CA THR A 38 5.71 -2.62 7.65
C THR A 38 5.73 -2.67 6.13
N HIS A 39 4.56 -2.70 5.49
CA HIS A 39 4.39 -2.83 4.05
C HIS A 39 3.58 -1.67 3.48
N ALA A 40 3.86 -1.34 2.23
CA ALA A 40 3.18 -0.33 1.43
C ALA A 40 2.42 -0.98 0.28
N GLY A 41 1.18 -0.54 0.08
CA GLY A 41 0.37 -0.83 -1.10
C GLY A 41 0.66 0.22 -2.17
N MET A 42 1.31 -0.21 -3.24
CA MET A 42 1.81 0.65 -4.30
C MET A 42 0.98 0.47 -5.57
N ALA A 43 0.93 1.53 -6.36
CA ALA A 43 0.43 1.51 -7.73
C ALA A 43 1.17 2.58 -8.54
N ASN A 44 1.57 2.27 -9.78
CA ASN A 44 2.29 3.19 -10.66
C ASN A 44 3.46 3.96 -9.99
N GLY A 45 4.25 3.29 -9.16
CA GLY A 45 5.39 3.92 -8.45
C GLY A 45 5.03 4.71 -7.19
N LEU A 46 3.75 4.89 -6.86
CA LEU A 46 3.30 5.69 -5.73
C LEU A 46 2.61 4.84 -4.66
N CYS A 47 2.76 5.27 -3.40
CA CYS A 47 2.14 4.63 -2.25
C CYS A 47 0.71 5.14 -2.06
N LEU A 48 -0.26 4.22 -2.03
CA LEU A 48 -1.68 4.53 -1.81
C LEU A 48 -2.17 4.11 -0.43
N THR A 49 -1.53 3.12 0.21
CA THR A 49 -1.90 2.65 1.54
C THR A 49 -0.72 1.97 2.24
N ILE A 50 -0.81 1.79 3.55
CA ILE A 50 0.20 1.12 4.38
C ILE A 50 -0.46 0.17 5.39
N GLY A 51 0.23 -0.89 5.78
CA GLY A 51 -0.29 -1.85 6.75
C GLY A 51 0.67 -2.99 7.05
N CYS A 52 0.17 -4.00 7.76
CA CYS A 52 0.87 -5.27 7.87
C CYS A 52 0.84 -6.00 6.52
N GLU A 53 1.70 -7.00 6.35
CA GLU A 53 1.80 -7.76 5.10
C GLU A 53 0.44 -8.31 4.64
N LEU A 54 -0.31 -8.91 5.56
CA LEU A 54 -1.62 -9.50 5.27
C LEU A 54 -2.63 -8.45 4.78
N HIS A 55 -2.67 -7.27 5.40
CA HIS A 55 -3.57 -6.18 5.00
C HIS A 55 -3.24 -5.69 3.59
N ILE A 56 -1.95 -5.48 3.30
CA ILE A 56 -1.53 -5.03 1.97
C ILE A 56 -1.76 -6.10 0.91
N ARG A 57 -1.49 -7.38 1.20
CA ARG A 57 -1.79 -8.48 0.27
C ARG A 57 -3.29 -8.54 -0.05
N ARG A 58 -4.16 -8.37 0.95
CA ARG A 58 -5.62 -8.29 0.74
C ARG A 58 -5.99 -7.10 -0.13
N TRP A 59 -5.41 -5.92 0.12
CA TRP A 59 -5.63 -4.74 -0.71
C TRP A 59 -5.13 -4.92 -2.15
N VAL A 60 -3.98 -5.57 -2.36
CA VAL A 60 -3.44 -5.87 -3.70
C VAL A 60 -4.35 -6.85 -4.46
N ARG A 61 -4.90 -7.86 -3.78
CA ARG A 61 -5.82 -8.83 -4.37
C ARG A 61 -7.19 -8.21 -4.66
N ASP A 62 -7.82 -7.66 -3.63
CA ASP A 62 -9.26 -7.35 -3.64
C ASP A 62 -9.58 -5.87 -3.90
N GLY A 63 -8.62 -4.98 -3.62
CA GLY A 63 -8.80 -3.55 -3.67
C GLY A 63 -9.30 -3.03 -2.33
N TYR A 64 -9.62 -1.73 -2.28
CA TYR A 64 -10.34 -1.20 -1.13
C TYR A 64 -11.82 -1.61 -1.25
N LYS A 65 -12.30 -2.41 -0.30
CA LYS A 65 -13.72 -2.67 -0.09
C LYS A 65 -14.10 -1.95 1.22
N PRO A 66 -15.06 -1.01 1.19
CA PRO A 66 -15.52 -0.32 2.39
C PRO A 66 -16.10 -1.30 3.43
#